data_AF-A0A948BP36-F1
#
_entry.id   AF-A0A948BP36-F1
#
_cell.length_a   1.000
_cell.length_b   1.000
_cell.length_c   1.000
_cell.angle_alpha   90.00
_cell.angle_beta   90.00
_cell.angle_gamma   90.00
#
_symmetry.space_group_name_H-M   'P 1'
#
loop_
_entity.id
_entity.type
_entity.pdbx_description
1 polymer ?
#
loop_
_entity_poly.entity_id
_entity_poly.type
_entity_poly.pdbx_seq_one_letter_code
_entity_poly.pdbx_strand_id
1 'polypeptide(L)' 'MTLLILSVLILGFAIGLMFILKPALAVEMQRRFYLLINWKMEPVSMSKELRNTRIMGWFIIFVLAASFIFLRF' A
#
# COMPACT_ATOMS: atom_id res chain seq x y z
N MET A 1 -2.83 14.99 18.59
CA MET A 1 -3.38 14.81 17.23
C MET A 1 -2.28 14.81 16.17
N THR A 2 -1.37 15.79 16.16
CA THR A 2 -0.25 15.87 15.20
C THR A 2 0.66 14.63 15.19
N LEU A 3 1.07 14.13 16.36
CA LEU A 3 1.89 12.91 16.45
C LEU A 3 1.21 11.68 15.85
N LEU A 4 -0.10 11.55 16.03
CA LEU A 4 -0.88 10.47 15.43
C LEU A 4 -0.88 10.60 13.91
N ILE A 5 -1.11 11.80 13.37
CA ILE A 5 -1.08 12.04 11.92
C ILE A 5 0.30 11.66 11.36
N LEU A 6 1.38 12.13 11.99
CA LEU A 6 2.74 11.78 11.56
C LEU A 6 3.00 10.27 11.59
N SER A 7 2.53 9.56 12.62
CA SER A 7 2.68 8.10 12.68
C SER A 7 1.96 7.38 11.54
N VAL A 8 0.74 7.83 11.18
CA VAL A 8 -0.02 7.28 10.06
C VAL A 8 0.68 7.56 8.74
N LEU A 9 1.23 8.77 8.54
CA LEU A 9 1.98 9.11 7.34
C LEU A 9 3.23 8.24 7.19
N ILE A 10 4.00 8.05 8.25
CA ILE A 10 5.20 7.22 8.25
C ILE A 10 4.86 5.76 7.91
N LEU A 11 3.83 5.19 8.55
CA LEU A 11 3.37 3.84 8.25
C LEU A 11 2.87 3.72 6.81
N GLY A 12 2.11 4.70 6.33
CA GLY A 12 1.65 4.75 4.95
C GLY A 12 2.80 4.77 3.95
N PHE A 13 3.86 5.55 4.22
CA PHE A 13 5.05 5.60 3.38
C PHE A 13 5.77 4.25 3.35
N ALA A 14 5.91 3.59 4.50
CA ALA A 14 6.51 2.26 4.58
C ALA A 14 5.71 1.23 3.77
N ILE A 15 4.37 1.28 3.84
CA ILE A 15 3.49 0.41 3.05
C ILE A 15 3.62 0.70 1.56
N GLY A 16 3.59 1.97 1.16
CA GLY A 16 3.76 2.38 -0.25
C GLY A 16 5.10 1.91 -0.82
N LEU A 17 6.19 2.06 -0.06
CA LEU A 17 7.51 1.54 -0.42
C LEU A 17 7.51 0.01 -0.53
N MET A 18 6.88 -0.70 0.41
CA MET A 18 6.75 -2.16 0.35
C MET A 18 6.05 -2.60 -0.94
N PHE A 19 5.00 -1.88 -1.37
CA PHE A 19 4.26 -2.21 -2.60
C PHE A 19 5.11 -2.01 -3.87
N ILE A 20 5.98 -1.00 -3.88
CA ILE A 20 6.89 -0.74 -5.02
C ILE A 20 8.01 -1.79 -5.06
N LEU A 21 8.68 -2.02 -3.92
CA LEU A 21 9.89 -2.83 -3.85
C LEU A 21 9.58 -4.33 -3.81
N LYS A 22 8.51 -4.73 -3.12
CA LYS A 22 8.11 -6.14 -2.91
C LYS A 22 6.63 -6.38 -3.25
N PRO A 23 6.18 -6.08 -4.49
CA PRO A 23 4.77 -6.23 -4.88
C PRO A 23 4.25 -7.67 -4.73
N ALA A 24 5.10 -8.68 -4.96
CA ALA A 24 4.71 -10.08 -4.79
C ALA A 24 4.35 -10.41 -3.34
N LEU A 25 5.10 -9.85 -2.38
CA LEU A 25 4.79 -10.01 -0.96
C LEU A 25 3.48 -9.32 -0.59
N ALA A 26 3.24 -8.12 -1.13
CA ALA A 26 2.00 -7.38 -0.91
C ALA A 26 0.77 -8.15 -1.43
N VAL A 27 0.85 -8.69 -2.65
CA VAL A 27 -0.22 -9.52 -3.25
C VAL A 27 -0.46 -10.78 -2.42
N GLU A 28 0.59 -11.44 -1.93
CA GLU A 28 0.44 -12.64 -1.09
C GLU A 28 -0.13 -12.32 0.29
N MET A 29 0.27 -11.20 0.92
CA MET A 29 -0.35 -10.71 2.15
C MET A 29 -1.85 -10.44 1.96
N GLN A 30 -2.20 -9.78 0.86
CA GLN A 30 -3.60 -9.56 0.49
C GLN A 30 -4.33 -10.91 0.35
N ARG A 31 -3.80 -11.84 -0.45
CA ARG A 31 -4.40 -13.17 -0.63
C ARG A 31 -4.62 -13.91 0.70
N ARG A 32 -3.64 -13.88 1.61
CA ARG A 32 -3.76 -14.48 2.96
C ARG A 32 -4.84 -13.81 3.79
N PHE A 33 -4.94 -12.48 3.75
CA PHE A 33 -5.99 -11.75 4.44
C PHE A 33 -7.38 -12.14 3.94
N TYR A 34 -7.58 -12.21 2.62
CA TYR A 34 -8.86 -12.63 2.04
C TYR A 34 -9.22 -14.09 2.37
N LEU A 35 -8.24 -14.97 2.53
CA LEU A 35 -8.49 -16.35 2.99
C LEU A 35 -9.06 -16.42 4.42
N LEU A 36 -8.74 -15.46 5.30
CA LEU A 36 -9.29 -15.43 6.67
C LEU A 36 -10.81 -15.26 6.68
N ILE A 37 -11.37 -14.64 5.64
CA ILE A 37 -12.81 -14.45 5.45
C ILE A 37 -13.39 -15.45 4.43
N ASN A 38 -12.72 -16.59 4.21
CA ASN A 38 -13.08 -17.63 3.24
C ASN A 38 -13.21 -17.13 1.78
N TRP A 39 -12.53 -16.04 1.44
CA TRP A 39 -12.51 -15.52 0.07
C TRP A 39 -11.25 -15.99 -0.65
N LYS A 40 -11.41 -16.84 -1.66
CA LYS A 40 -10.30 -17.29 -2.50
C LYS A 40 -10.01 -16.27 -3.59
N MET A 41 -9.00 -15.43 -3.39
CA MET A 41 -8.51 -14.50 -4.39
C MET A 41 -7.43 -15.16 -5.24
N GLU A 42 -7.63 -15.21 -6.57
CA GLU A 42 -6.64 -15.70 -7.52
C GLU A 42 -6.34 -14.64 -8.58
N PRO A 43 -5.06 -14.36 -8.87
CA PRO A 43 -4.71 -13.37 -9.87
C PRO A 43 -5.07 -13.89 -11.26
N VAL A 44 -5.87 -13.13 -12.01
CA VAL A 44 -6.14 -13.43 -13.42
C VAL A 44 -4.85 -13.36 -14.24
N SER A 45 -3.95 -12.43 -13.89
CA SER A 45 -2.62 -12.33 -14.48
C SER A 45 -1.64 -11.79 -13.44
N MET A 46 -0.72 -12.64 -12.99
CA MET A 46 0.24 -12.26 -11.96
C MET A 46 1.11 -11.07 -12.39
N SER A 47 1.50 -10.99 -13.67
CA SER A 47 2.29 -9.86 -14.16
C SER A 47 1.53 -8.53 -14.12
N LYS A 48 0.23 -8.54 -14.43
CA LYS A 48 -0.63 -7.34 -14.31
C LYS A 48 -0.81 -6.94 -12.86
N GLU A 49 -1.07 -7.89 -11.96
CA GLU A 49 -1.20 -7.62 -10.52
C GLU A 49 0.07 -6.97 -9.98
N LEU A 50 1.25 -7.55 -10.23
CA LEU A 50 2.52 -6.99 -9.77
C LEU A 50 2.76 -5.56 -10.26
N ARG A 51 2.42 -5.27 -11.52
CA ARG A 51 2.54 -3.92 -12.09
C ARG A 51 1.55 -2.96 -11.42
N ASN A 52 0.31 -3.38 -11.25
CA ASN A 52 -0.72 -2.56 -10.61
C ASN A 52 -0.41 -2.29 -9.14
N THR A 53 0.12 -3.28 -8.40
CA THR A 53 0.58 -3.11 -7.02
C THR A 53 1.71 -2.08 -6.94
N ARG A 54 2.67 -2.09 -7.87
CA ARG A 54 3.71 -1.06 -7.93
C ARG A 54 3.14 0.33 -8.20
N ILE A 55 2.21 0.46 -9.16
CA ILE A 55 1.54 1.72 -9.46
C ILE A 55 0.77 2.22 -8.24
N MET A 56 0.07 1.33 -7.53
CA MET A 56 -0.63 1.64 -6.29
C MET A 56 0.35 2.13 -5.20
N GLY A 57 1.52 1.50 -5.06
CA GLY A 57 2.56 1.96 -4.14
C GLY A 57 3.04 3.39 -4.46
N TRP A 58 3.28 3.70 -5.73
CA TRP A 58 3.62 5.08 -6.16
C TRP A 58 2.49 6.07 -5.89
N PHE A 59 1.24 5.67 -6.15
CA PHE A 59 0.08 6.49 -5.86
C PHE A 59 -0.05 6.80 -4.36
N ILE A 60 0.14 5.80 -3.49
CA ILE A 60 0.15 5.98 -2.03
C ILE A 60 1.23 6.98 -1.61
N ILE A 61 2.46 6.82 -2.09
CA ILE A 61 3.56 7.73 -1.77
C ILE A 61 3.23 9.16 -2.23
N PHE A 62 2.70 9.32 -3.45
CA PHE A 62 2.32 10.62 -3.98
C PHE A 62 1.25 11.31 -3.12
N VAL A 63 0.17 10.60 -2.75
CA VAL A 63 -0.90 11.14 -1.91
C VAL A 63 -0.38 11.52 -0.53
N LEU A 64 0.46 10.68 0.08
CA LEU A 64 1.04 10.97 1.39
C LEU A 64 2.01 12.15 1.33
N ALA A 65 2.83 12.26 0.28
CA ALA A 65 3.68 13.43 0.06
C ALA A 65 2.85 14.71 -0.07
N ALA A 66 1.78 14.67 -0.86
CA ALA A 66 0.86 15.81 -1.04
C ALA A 66 0.15 16.19 0.27
N SER A 67 -0.14 15.22 1.14
CA SER A 67 -0.80 15.47 2.43
C SER A 67 0.02 16.36 3.38
N PHE A 68 1.35 16.40 3.22
CA PHE A 68 2.21 17.29 4.00
C PHE A 68 1.95 18.78 3.71
N ILE A 69 1.39 19.14 2.56
CA ILE A 69 1.00 20.52 2.24
C ILE A 69 -0.12 21.01 3.18
N PHE A 70 -0.97 20.09 3.63
CA PHE A 70 -2.12 20.39 4.48
C PHE A 70 -1.79 20.26 5.98
N LEU A 71 -0.60 19.78 6.33
CA LEU A 71 -0.11 19.82 7.70
C LEU A 71 0.23 21.27 8.06
N ARG A 72 -0.70 21.91 8.77
CA ARG A 72 -0.45 23.20 9.43
C ARG A 72 0.36 22.93 10.69
N PHE A 73 1.63 23.33 10.68
CA PHE A 73 2.51 23.31 11.84
C PHE A 73 2.20 24.49 12.77
#